data_AF-A0A0A0K136-F1
#
_entry.id   AF-A0A0A0K136-F1
#
_cell.length_a   1.000
_cell.length_b   1.000
_cell.length_c   1.000
_cell.angle_alpha   90.00
_cell.angle_beta   90.00
_cell.angle_gamma   90.00
#
_symmetry.space_group_name_H-M   'P 1'
#
loop_
_entity.id
_entity.type
_entity.pdbx_description
1 polymer ?
#
loop_
_entity_poly.entity_id
_entity_poly.type
_entity_poly.pdbx_seq_one_letter_code
_entity_poly.pdbx_strand_id
1 'polypeptide(L)'
;MPATLVGLDSLTARLPELREQYRAAQPFPHIVLDGVLVPEAFTRAAAEFPPIGDAFWKGYLHVNETKYGNTQPDTWGETLAAVAKEFVSPDFVAFLEELTGISDLLPDWSMDGGGLHQTLRGGHLNIHADFTTHHINENWSRRVNILLYLNDEWHEEWGGQLELWDTAMTAAQAKVQPAGNRMLVFTTSDDSFHGHPDALTCPEDVARRSMALYYFTEGARPVRKATNYRARPDETGLKRAAIALDRTAVDLYDRAKRKAGISDDQVSGVLERINKFRRPKG
;
A
#
# COMPACT_ATOMS: atom_id res chain seq x y z
N MET A 1 -27.30 1.00 16.93
CA MET A 1 -25.82 0.96 17.00
C MET A 1 -25.32 1.04 15.57
N PRO A 2 -24.24 1.78 15.27
CA PRO A 2 -23.60 1.64 13.96
C PRO A 2 -23.26 0.16 13.75
N ALA A 3 -23.49 -0.35 12.54
CA ALA A 3 -23.16 -1.75 12.24
C ALA A 3 -21.64 -1.91 12.32
N THR A 4 -21.16 -2.84 13.16
CA THR A 4 -19.75 -3.21 13.25
C THR A 4 -19.24 -3.65 11.87
N LEU A 5 -18.22 -2.99 11.31
CA LEU A 5 -17.66 -3.34 10.01
C LEU A 5 -16.43 -4.27 10.13
N VAL A 6 -15.59 -4.04 11.13
CA VAL A 6 -14.40 -4.85 11.42
C VAL A 6 -14.68 -5.83 12.56
N GLY A 7 -14.30 -7.09 12.38
CA GLY A 7 -14.42 -8.15 13.39
C GLY A 7 -13.42 -8.03 14.55
N LEU A 8 -13.29 -6.85 15.15
CA LEU A 8 -12.26 -6.51 16.12
C LEU A 8 -12.30 -7.38 17.38
N ASP A 9 -13.48 -7.79 17.85
CA ASP A 9 -13.65 -8.68 19.00
C ASP A 9 -12.98 -10.04 18.76
N SER A 10 -13.16 -10.60 17.55
CA SER A 10 -12.57 -11.88 17.16
C SER A 10 -11.04 -11.80 17.06
N LEU A 11 -10.53 -10.69 16.52
CA LEU A 11 -9.09 -10.43 16.45
C LEU A 11 -8.48 -10.25 17.85
N THR A 12 -9.13 -9.46 18.70
CA THR A 12 -8.70 -9.18 20.08
C THR A 12 -8.70 -10.45 20.93
N ALA A 13 -9.69 -11.33 20.76
CA ALA A 13 -9.74 -12.62 21.47
C ALA A 13 -8.53 -13.53 21.18
N ARG A 14 -7.88 -13.35 20.02
CA ARG A 14 -6.72 -14.13 19.56
C ARG A 14 -5.40 -13.38 19.69
N LEU A 15 -5.42 -12.16 20.23
CA LEU A 15 -4.29 -11.24 20.21
C LEU A 15 -2.97 -11.80 20.76
N PRO A 16 -2.94 -12.58 21.87
CA PRO A 16 -1.69 -13.17 22.34
C PRO A 16 -1.01 -14.08 21.31
N GLU A 17 -1.79 -14.87 20.57
CA GLU A 17 -1.28 -15.75 19.51
C GLU A 17 -0.84 -14.93 18.30
N LEU A 18 -1.66 -13.96 17.87
CA LEU A 18 -1.36 -13.12 16.72
C LEU A 18 -0.11 -12.27 16.92
N ARG A 19 0.12 -11.76 18.14
CA ARG A 19 1.35 -11.03 18.50
C ARG A 19 2.60 -11.89 18.33
N GLU A 20 2.56 -13.13 18.80
CA GLU A 20 3.68 -14.05 18.67
C GLU A 20 3.94 -14.42 17.21
N GLN A 21 2.88 -14.68 16.43
CA GLN A 21 2.99 -14.91 14.98
C GLN A 21 3.62 -13.70 14.28
N TYR A 22 3.11 -12.49 14.56
CA TYR A 22 3.62 -11.25 13.98
C TYR A 22 5.10 -11.05 14.26
N ARG A 23 5.51 -11.16 15.53
CA ARG A 23 6.88 -10.93 15.97
C ARG A 23 7.86 -11.97 15.41
N ALA A 24 7.44 -13.23 15.33
CA ALA A 24 8.29 -14.33 14.87
C ALA A 24 8.45 -14.37 13.35
N ALA A 25 7.56 -13.70 12.60
CA ALA A 25 7.53 -13.78 11.15
C ALA A 25 8.82 -13.23 10.50
N GLN A 26 9.19 -13.84 9.38
CA GLN A 26 10.36 -13.50 8.56
C GLN A 26 9.90 -13.15 7.14
N PRO A 27 10.49 -12.15 6.46
CA PRO A 27 11.82 -11.57 6.72
C PRO A 27 11.82 -10.37 7.69
N PHE A 28 10.65 -9.85 8.04
CA PHE A 28 10.43 -8.82 9.04
C PHE A 28 9.05 -9.07 9.70
N PRO A 29 8.76 -8.45 10.86
CA PRO A 29 7.50 -8.68 11.55
C PRO A 29 6.29 -8.38 10.67
N HIS A 30 5.44 -9.38 10.47
CA HIS A 30 4.24 -9.29 9.64
C HIS A 30 3.23 -10.39 10.00
N ILE A 31 1.97 -10.19 9.66
CA ILE A 31 0.92 -11.20 9.81
C ILE A 31 -0.15 -11.05 8.74
N VAL A 32 -0.70 -12.18 8.31
CA VAL A 32 -1.86 -12.25 7.42
C VAL A 32 -3.10 -12.55 8.27
N LEU A 33 -4.10 -11.69 8.17
CA LEU A 33 -5.38 -11.81 8.85
C LEU A 33 -6.48 -12.02 7.80
N ASP A 34 -7.18 -13.15 7.88
CA ASP A 34 -8.31 -13.46 7.00
C ASP A 34 -9.63 -13.10 7.67
N GLY A 35 -10.59 -12.59 6.89
CA GLY A 35 -11.93 -12.29 7.36
C GLY A 35 -11.99 -11.09 8.31
N VAL A 36 -11.17 -10.05 8.05
CA VAL A 36 -11.07 -8.88 8.93
C VAL A 36 -12.37 -8.09 8.98
N LEU A 37 -13.02 -7.89 7.83
CA LEU A 37 -14.34 -7.30 7.77
C LEU A 37 -15.41 -8.36 8.04
N VAL A 38 -16.48 -7.96 8.72
CA VAL A 38 -17.68 -8.81 8.79
C VAL A 38 -18.20 -9.08 7.37
N PRO A 39 -18.76 -10.27 7.07
CA PRO A 39 -19.07 -10.67 5.70
C PRO A 39 -19.89 -9.64 4.90
N GLU A 40 -20.92 -9.04 5.52
CA GLU A 40 -21.75 -8.02 4.87
C GLU A 40 -20.98 -6.72 4.58
N ALA A 41 -20.07 -6.31 5.47
CA ALA A 41 -19.23 -5.14 5.24
C ALA A 41 -18.25 -5.38 4.08
N PHE A 42 -17.66 -6.58 4.00
CA PHE A 42 -16.80 -6.94 2.87
C PHE A 42 -17.58 -6.92 1.55
N THR A 43 -18.74 -7.57 1.48
CA THR A 43 -19.56 -7.61 0.27
C THR A 43 -19.91 -6.20 -0.22
N ARG A 44 -20.31 -5.30 0.69
CA ARG A 44 -20.61 -3.91 0.33
C ARG A 44 -19.36 -3.13 -0.08
N ALA A 45 -18.26 -3.24 0.66
CA ALA A 45 -17.01 -2.54 0.34
C ALA A 45 -16.42 -2.98 -1.02
N ALA A 46 -16.47 -4.27 -1.32
CA ALA A 46 -16.01 -4.81 -2.61
C ALA A 46 -16.90 -4.33 -3.77
N ALA A 47 -18.23 -4.30 -3.58
CA ALA A 47 -19.18 -3.79 -4.58
C ALA A 47 -19.08 -2.27 -4.80
N GLU A 48 -18.74 -1.50 -3.76
CA GLU A 48 -18.50 -0.05 -3.84
C GLU A 48 -17.14 0.30 -4.47
N PHE A 49 -16.25 -0.68 -4.67
CA PHE A 49 -14.91 -0.41 -5.18
C PHE A 49 -14.99 0.24 -6.58
N PRO A 50 -14.36 1.42 -6.80
CA PRO A 50 -14.55 2.16 -8.04
C PRO A 50 -14.11 1.36 -9.28
N PRO A 51 -14.85 1.43 -10.40
CA PRO A 51 -14.58 0.63 -11.57
C PRO A 51 -13.27 1.02 -12.27
N ILE A 52 -12.75 0.11 -13.10
CA ILE A 52 -11.59 0.38 -13.97
C ILE A 52 -11.92 1.53 -14.92
N GLY A 53 -10.96 2.45 -15.09
CA GLY A 53 -11.10 3.58 -16.03
C GLY A 53 -11.89 4.78 -15.50
N ASP A 54 -12.40 4.72 -14.27
CA ASP A 54 -13.01 5.88 -13.61
C ASP A 54 -11.98 7.03 -13.45
N ALA A 55 -12.44 8.28 -13.64
CA ALA A 55 -11.64 9.48 -13.41
C ALA A 55 -11.21 9.64 -11.93
N PHE A 56 -11.83 8.88 -11.03
CA PHE A 56 -11.43 8.64 -9.65
C PHE A 56 -9.95 8.24 -9.49
N TRP A 57 -9.38 7.55 -10.48
CA TRP A 57 -8.06 6.95 -10.40
C TRP A 57 -6.94 7.87 -10.91
N LYS A 58 -5.91 8.07 -10.07
CA LYS A 58 -4.65 8.70 -10.48
C LYS A 58 -3.62 7.63 -10.82
N GLY A 59 -3.00 7.72 -11.99
CA GLY A 59 -2.03 6.73 -12.46
C GLY A 59 -0.60 7.02 -11.98
N TYR A 60 0.04 6.01 -11.41
CA TYR A 60 1.47 5.97 -11.09
C TYR A 60 2.11 5.02 -12.11
N LEU A 61 2.62 5.60 -13.20
CA LEU A 61 3.04 4.87 -14.40
C LEU A 61 4.48 5.21 -14.74
N HIS A 62 5.42 4.38 -14.28
CA HIS A 62 6.84 4.45 -14.61
C HIS A 62 7.50 3.07 -14.51
N VAL A 63 8.83 3.00 -14.60
CA VAL A 63 9.55 1.72 -14.67
C VAL A 63 9.29 0.83 -13.44
N ASN A 64 9.16 1.46 -12.28
CA ASN A 64 9.04 0.77 -11.00
C ASN A 64 7.61 0.41 -10.59
N GLU A 65 6.62 1.08 -11.15
CA GLU A 65 5.22 0.80 -10.84
C GLU A 65 4.30 1.12 -12.01
N THR A 66 3.29 0.28 -12.17
CA THR A 66 2.14 0.49 -13.04
C THR A 66 0.91 0.19 -12.21
N LYS A 67 0.49 1.17 -11.42
CA LYS A 67 -0.70 1.09 -10.56
C LYS A 67 -1.49 2.39 -10.59
N TYR A 68 -2.68 2.34 -10.04
CA TYR A 68 -3.54 3.49 -9.87
C TYR A 68 -3.90 3.62 -8.39
N GLY A 69 -4.03 4.86 -7.93
CA GLY A 69 -4.38 5.16 -6.54
C GLY A 69 -5.37 6.30 -6.41
N ASN A 70 -6.04 6.34 -5.26
CA ASN A 70 -6.82 7.47 -4.80
C ASN A 70 -6.61 7.64 -3.29
N THR A 71 -6.11 8.81 -2.91
CA THR A 71 -5.73 9.18 -1.53
C THR A 71 -6.75 10.11 -0.87
N GLN A 72 -7.97 10.22 -1.42
CA GLN A 72 -8.99 11.16 -0.94
C GLN A 72 -10.19 10.39 -0.37
N PRO A 73 -10.14 9.96 0.91
CA PRO A 73 -11.14 9.08 1.50
C PRO A 73 -12.56 9.67 1.52
N ASP A 74 -12.69 10.99 1.53
CA ASP A 74 -13.99 11.67 1.45
C ASP A 74 -14.68 11.54 0.08
N THR A 75 -13.96 11.03 -0.94
CA THR A 75 -14.51 10.75 -2.27
C THR A 75 -14.94 9.29 -2.45
N TRP A 76 -14.72 8.43 -1.45
CA TRP A 76 -14.99 7.00 -1.55
C TRP A 76 -16.47 6.69 -1.28
N GLY A 77 -16.90 5.47 -1.66
CA GLY A 77 -18.20 4.94 -1.26
C GLY A 77 -18.38 4.91 0.26
N GLU A 78 -19.63 4.97 0.73
CA GLU A 78 -19.95 5.11 2.16
C GLU A 78 -19.35 3.99 3.01
N THR A 79 -19.43 2.73 2.57
CA THR A 79 -18.86 1.58 3.27
C THR A 79 -17.33 1.63 3.25
N LEU A 80 -16.72 1.94 2.10
CA LEU A 80 -15.26 2.06 2.00
C LEU A 80 -14.71 3.15 2.95
N ALA A 81 -15.34 4.32 2.97
CA ALA A 81 -14.96 5.41 3.87
C ALA A 81 -15.20 5.03 5.34
N ALA A 82 -16.28 4.32 5.65
CA ALA A 82 -16.56 3.86 7.01
C ALA A 82 -15.57 2.78 7.49
N VAL A 83 -15.17 1.84 6.63
CA VAL A 83 -14.11 0.86 6.92
C VAL A 83 -12.79 1.57 7.22
N ALA A 84 -12.40 2.54 6.39
CA ALA A 84 -11.20 3.33 6.64
C ALA A 84 -11.28 4.09 7.97
N LYS A 85 -12.45 4.63 8.34
CA LYS A 85 -12.69 5.29 9.63
C LYS A 85 -12.50 4.32 10.81
N GLU A 86 -12.94 3.07 10.69
CA GLU A 86 -12.68 2.05 11.72
C GLU A 86 -11.18 1.76 11.84
N PHE A 87 -10.44 1.70 10.73
CA PHE A 87 -8.99 1.48 10.76
C PHE A 87 -8.18 2.65 11.35
N VAL A 88 -8.72 3.87 11.39
CA VAL A 88 -8.09 5.00 12.11
C VAL A 88 -8.72 5.27 13.47
N SER A 89 -9.65 4.42 13.92
CA SER A 89 -10.30 4.57 15.22
C SER A 89 -9.35 4.25 16.38
N PRO A 90 -9.55 4.86 17.57
CA PRO A 90 -8.75 4.56 18.75
C PRO A 90 -8.71 3.06 19.09
N ASP A 91 -9.83 2.35 18.95
CA ASP A 91 -9.90 0.92 19.29
C ASP A 91 -9.06 0.05 18.34
N PHE A 92 -9.10 0.34 17.04
CA PHE A 92 -8.27 -0.37 16.07
C PHE A 92 -6.79 -0.03 16.21
N VAL A 93 -6.47 1.25 16.49
CA VAL A 93 -5.09 1.67 16.77
C VAL A 93 -4.56 0.95 18.01
N ALA A 94 -5.32 0.90 19.10
CA ALA A 94 -4.93 0.17 20.31
C ALA A 94 -4.69 -1.33 20.03
N PHE A 95 -5.54 -1.95 19.21
CA PHE A 95 -5.31 -3.32 18.74
C PHE A 95 -3.99 -3.45 17.96
N LEU A 96 -3.69 -2.53 17.04
CA LEU A 96 -2.43 -2.55 16.28
C LEU A 96 -1.21 -2.34 17.17
N GLU A 97 -1.27 -1.44 18.15
CA GLU A 97 -0.18 -1.21 19.09
C GLU A 97 0.11 -2.48 19.89
N GLU A 98 -0.93 -3.14 20.39
CA GLU A 98 -0.82 -4.40 21.10
C GLU A 98 -0.37 -5.56 20.18
N LEU A 99 -0.82 -5.60 18.92
CA LEU A 99 -0.42 -6.64 17.96
C LEU A 99 1.08 -6.51 17.62
N THR A 100 1.52 -5.29 17.33
CA THR A 100 2.86 -5.00 16.81
C THR A 100 3.90 -4.77 17.89
N GLY A 101 3.48 -4.41 19.10
CA GLY A 101 4.35 -3.96 20.19
C GLY A 101 4.93 -2.56 19.98
N ILE A 102 4.38 -1.77 19.05
CA ILE A 102 4.79 -0.39 18.76
C ILE A 102 3.73 0.54 19.36
N SER A 103 4.10 1.33 20.37
CA SER A 103 3.21 2.30 21.02
C SER A 103 3.21 3.66 20.32
N ASP A 104 2.22 4.48 20.67
CA ASP A 104 2.00 5.85 20.20
C ASP A 104 1.82 5.93 18.68
N LEU A 105 1.06 4.97 18.13
CA LEU A 105 0.74 4.92 16.71
C LEU A 105 -0.24 6.04 16.33
N LEU A 106 0.17 6.84 15.35
CA LEU A 106 -0.60 7.91 14.73
C LEU A 106 -1.15 7.39 13.39
N PRO A 107 -2.46 7.13 13.28
CA PRO A 107 -3.07 6.76 12.01
C PRO A 107 -3.09 7.95 11.04
N ASP A 108 -2.78 7.71 9.77
CA ASP A 108 -2.82 8.76 8.75
C ASP A 108 -4.14 8.77 7.95
N TRP A 109 -4.99 9.77 8.20
CA TRP A 109 -6.22 10.00 7.41
C TRP A 109 -5.97 10.76 6.10
N SER A 110 -4.78 11.35 5.91
CA SER A 110 -4.44 12.02 4.66
C SER A 110 -4.09 11.04 3.53
N MET A 111 -3.94 9.75 3.87
CA MET A 111 -3.62 8.65 2.95
C MET A 111 -2.32 8.93 2.18
N ASP A 112 -1.31 9.48 2.85
CA ASP A 112 -0.01 9.80 2.26
C ASP A 112 0.67 8.51 1.78
N GLY A 113 0.69 8.33 0.45
CA GLY A 113 1.13 7.08 -0.22
C GLY A 113 0.21 5.87 -0.02
N GLY A 114 -0.88 6.02 0.75
CA GLY A 114 -1.87 4.97 1.04
C GLY A 114 -3.10 5.10 0.16
N GLY A 115 -4.27 4.80 0.72
CA GLY A 115 -5.56 4.98 0.04
C GLY A 115 -6.06 3.73 -0.69
N LEU A 116 -7.01 3.91 -1.60
CA LEU A 116 -7.44 2.84 -2.49
C LEU A 116 -6.43 2.68 -3.62
N HIS A 117 -6.12 1.43 -3.95
CA HIS A 117 -5.21 1.07 -5.03
C HIS A 117 -5.82 0.02 -5.93
N GLN A 118 -5.56 0.15 -7.23
CA GLN A 118 -5.78 -0.93 -8.18
C GLN A 118 -4.57 -1.13 -9.10
N THR A 119 -4.30 -2.38 -9.44
CA THR A 119 -3.35 -2.74 -10.49
C THR A 119 -4.06 -3.59 -11.54
N LEU A 120 -3.96 -3.18 -12.80
CA LEU A 120 -4.62 -3.85 -13.93
C LEU A 120 -3.74 -4.94 -14.52
N ARG A 121 -4.30 -5.75 -15.43
CA ARG A 121 -3.53 -6.68 -16.26
C ARG A 121 -2.29 -6.00 -16.87
N GLY A 122 -1.14 -6.65 -16.77
CA GLY A 122 0.14 -6.12 -17.22
C GLY A 122 0.84 -5.18 -16.24
N GLY A 123 0.14 -4.71 -15.19
CA GLY A 123 0.72 -3.84 -14.17
C GLY A 123 1.50 -4.59 -13.10
N HIS A 124 2.38 -3.88 -12.41
CA HIS A 124 3.30 -4.42 -11.40
C HIS A 124 3.70 -3.34 -10.39
N LEU A 125 4.33 -3.78 -9.30
CA LEU A 125 5.03 -2.91 -8.37
C LEU A 125 6.35 -3.60 -7.99
N ASN A 126 7.47 -3.06 -8.47
CA ASN A 126 8.79 -3.64 -8.21
C ASN A 126 9.09 -3.69 -6.71
N ILE A 127 10.01 -4.56 -6.32
CA ILE A 127 10.41 -4.69 -4.91
C ILE A 127 10.94 -3.34 -4.41
N HIS A 128 10.47 -2.91 -3.24
CA HIS A 128 10.86 -1.65 -2.63
C HIS A 128 10.76 -1.71 -1.11
N ALA A 129 11.52 -0.84 -0.45
CA ALA A 129 11.19 -0.39 0.89
C ALA A 129 10.53 0.99 0.77
N ASP A 130 9.49 1.19 1.56
CA ASP A 130 8.69 2.41 1.55
C ASP A 130 9.49 3.65 1.98
N PHE A 131 8.96 4.84 1.64
CA PHE A 131 9.42 6.06 2.28
C PHE A 131 9.17 6.00 3.81
N THR A 132 10.06 6.63 4.57
CA THR A 132 10.15 6.43 6.03
C THR A 132 9.51 7.54 6.86
N THR A 133 9.14 8.66 6.24
CA THR A 133 8.56 9.82 6.93
C THR A 133 7.40 10.41 6.16
N HIS A 134 6.38 10.88 6.86
CA HIS A 134 5.23 11.53 6.25
C HIS A 134 5.66 12.78 5.43
N HIS A 135 4.97 13.06 4.33
CA HIS A 135 5.30 14.14 3.39
C HIS A 135 4.97 15.53 3.91
N ILE A 136 3.90 15.64 4.69
CA ILE A 136 3.46 16.87 5.36
C ILE A 136 3.96 16.97 6.81
N ASN A 137 3.71 15.94 7.64
CA ASN A 137 4.14 15.89 9.04
C ASN A 137 5.58 15.37 9.16
N GLU A 138 6.57 16.24 8.95
CA GLU A 138 7.98 15.83 8.82
C GLU A 138 8.58 15.13 10.06
N ASN A 139 7.95 15.28 11.23
CA ASN A 139 8.35 14.63 12.48
C ASN A 139 7.72 13.23 12.67
N TRP A 140 6.91 12.75 11.73
CA TRP A 140 6.28 11.44 11.78
C TRP A 140 7.10 10.39 11.03
N SER A 141 7.53 9.35 11.75
CA SER A 141 8.18 8.15 11.18
C SER A 141 7.16 7.07 10.90
N ARG A 142 7.14 6.52 9.67
CA ARG A 142 6.27 5.40 9.29
C ARG A 142 6.71 4.13 10.02
N ARG A 143 5.75 3.40 10.61
CA ARG A 143 6.02 2.22 11.44
C ARG A 143 5.29 0.97 10.99
N VAL A 144 4.01 1.10 10.65
CA VAL A 144 3.15 -0.05 10.33
C VAL A 144 2.35 0.26 9.09
N ASN A 145 2.26 -0.73 8.22
CA ASN A 145 1.33 -0.72 7.09
C ASN A 145 0.26 -1.77 7.31
N ILE A 146 -0.97 -1.43 6.92
CA ILE A 146 -2.01 -2.42 6.63
C ILE A 146 -2.37 -2.37 5.15
N LEU A 147 -2.59 -3.54 4.56
CA LEU A 147 -3.10 -3.70 3.20
C LEU A 147 -4.30 -4.66 3.25
N LEU A 148 -5.52 -4.12 3.14
CA LEU A 148 -6.74 -4.90 3.00
C LEU A 148 -7.03 -5.15 1.52
N TYR A 149 -7.14 -6.41 1.13
CA TYR A 149 -7.49 -6.80 -0.23
C TYR A 149 -9.01 -6.87 -0.42
N LEU A 150 -9.47 -6.21 -1.49
CA LEU A 150 -10.90 -6.02 -1.82
C LEU A 150 -11.25 -6.68 -3.16
N ASN A 151 -10.64 -7.85 -3.41
CA ASN A 151 -10.88 -8.66 -4.61
C ASN A 151 -12.04 -9.63 -4.33
N ASP A 152 -13.06 -9.69 -5.18
CA ASP A 152 -14.17 -10.64 -5.04
C ASP A 152 -13.66 -12.09 -5.14
N GLU A 153 -12.88 -12.37 -6.18
CA GLU A 153 -12.17 -13.62 -6.42
C GLU A 153 -10.76 -13.30 -6.92
N TRP A 154 -9.78 -14.13 -6.56
CA TRP A 154 -8.42 -14.01 -7.08
C TRP A 154 -7.82 -15.39 -7.32
N HIS A 155 -7.48 -15.68 -8.58
CA HIS A 155 -6.85 -16.95 -8.94
C HIS A 155 -5.33 -16.82 -8.90
N GLU A 156 -4.66 -17.88 -8.44
CA GLU A 156 -3.21 -17.87 -8.23
C GLU A 156 -2.43 -17.65 -9.53
N GLU A 157 -2.91 -18.20 -10.65
CA GLU A 157 -2.30 -18.05 -11.97
C GLU A 157 -2.31 -16.62 -12.51
N TRP A 158 -3.07 -15.72 -11.89
CA TRP A 158 -3.08 -14.29 -12.23
C TRP A 158 -1.87 -13.53 -11.67
N GLY A 159 -1.08 -14.16 -10.80
CA GLY A 159 0.06 -13.55 -10.13
C GLY A 159 -0.37 -12.53 -9.08
N GLY A 160 0.43 -11.49 -8.86
CA GLY A 160 0.09 -10.37 -7.97
C GLY A 160 0.22 -10.65 -6.47
N GLN A 161 0.77 -11.81 -6.11
CA GLN A 161 1.20 -12.09 -4.74
C GLN A 161 2.21 -11.03 -4.30
N LEU A 162 2.01 -10.45 -3.12
CA LEU A 162 3.00 -9.54 -2.55
C LEU A 162 4.16 -10.39 -1.99
N GLU A 163 5.32 -10.26 -2.60
CA GLU A 163 6.56 -10.89 -2.13
C GLU A 163 7.16 -10.06 -1.00
N LEU A 164 7.62 -10.72 0.06
CA LEU A 164 8.39 -10.13 1.15
C LEU A 164 9.81 -10.68 1.09
N TRP A 165 10.79 -9.80 0.92
CA TRP A 165 12.19 -10.14 0.67
C TRP A 165 13.06 -9.89 1.89
N ASP A 166 14.13 -10.68 2.02
CA ASP A 166 15.16 -10.41 3.02
C ASP A 166 15.86 -9.06 2.78
N THR A 167 16.47 -8.52 3.84
CA THR A 167 17.14 -7.20 3.81
C THR A 167 18.36 -7.17 2.88
N ALA A 168 18.93 -8.33 2.55
CA ALA A 168 20.03 -8.48 1.62
C ALA A 168 19.56 -8.60 0.15
N MET A 169 18.24 -8.58 -0.11
CA MET A 169 17.63 -8.77 -1.42
C MET A 169 18.06 -10.08 -2.10
N THR A 170 18.26 -11.16 -1.33
CA THR A 170 18.73 -12.44 -1.88
C THR A 170 17.59 -13.36 -2.30
N ALA A 171 16.50 -13.43 -1.52
CA ALA A 171 15.33 -14.22 -1.84
C ALA A 171 14.03 -13.63 -1.26
N ALA A 172 12.91 -13.92 -1.92
CA ALA A 172 11.59 -13.79 -1.32
C ALA A 172 11.44 -14.88 -0.22
N GLN A 173 11.20 -14.48 1.02
CA GLN A 173 11.02 -15.40 2.14
C GLN A 173 9.55 -15.67 2.45
N ALA A 174 8.66 -14.77 2.06
CA ALA A 174 7.21 -14.95 2.16
C ALA A 174 6.50 -14.38 0.94
N LYS A 175 5.29 -14.88 0.66
CA LYS A 175 4.39 -14.37 -0.38
C LYS A 175 2.97 -14.32 0.16
N VAL A 176 2.26 -13.23 -0.12
CA VAL A 176 0.89 -13.00 0.36
C VAL A 176 -0.05 -12.86 -0.83
N GLN A 177 -0.97 -13.81 -0.96
CA GLN A 177 -2.03 -13.75 -1.98
C GLN A 177 -2.96 -12.56 -1.73
N PRO A 178 -3.38 -11.82 -2.77
CA PRO A 178 -4.32 -10.72 -2.63
C PRO A 178 -5.77 -11.22 -2.54
N ALA A 179 -6.05 -12.21 -1.68
CA ALA A 179 -7.38 -12.80 -1.52
C ALA A 179 -8.37 -11.79 -0.92
N GLY A 180 -9.65 -11.87 -1.30
CA GLY A 180 -10.68 -11.01 -0.72
C GLY A 180 -10.78 -11.10 0.80
N ASN A 181 -10.96 -9.96 1.46
CA ASN A 181 -11.09 -9.83 2.91
C ASN A 181 -9.86 -10.30 3.69
N ARG A 182 -8.72 -10.39 3.02
CA ARG A 182 -7.41 -10.62 3.63
C ARG A 182 -6.72 -9.30 3.90
N MET A 183 -6.21 -9.13 5.11
CA MET A 183 -5.34 -8.03 5.48
C MET A 183 -3.92 -8.54 5.70
N LEU A 184 -2.94 -7.85 5.13
CA LEU A 184 -1.55 -7.96 5.56
C LEU A 184 -1.22 -6.79 6.48
N VAL A 185 -0.70 -7.07 7.66
CA VAL A 185 -0.12 -6.08 8.58
C VAL A 185 1.38 -6.34 8.66
N PHE A 186 2.21 -5.30 8.54
CA PHE A 186 3.67 -5.46 8.63
C PHE A 186 4.38 -4.22 9.15
N THR A 187 5.51 -4.44 9.84
CA THR A 187 6.40 -3.38 10.28
C THR A 187 7.18 -2.86 9.09
N THR A 188 7.25 -1.54 8.96
CA THR A 188 8.04 -0.87 7.93
C THR A 188 9.37 -0.38 8.46
N SER A 189 10.41 -0.59 7.68
CA SER A 189 11.76 -0.04 7.86
C SER A 189 12.32 0.39 6.51
N ASP A 190 13.56 0.89 6.48
CA ASP A 190 14.27 1.26 5.25
C ASP A 190 14.74 0.05 4.42
N ASP A 191 14.54 -1.16 4.95
CA ASP A 191 14.91 -2.44 4.37
C ASP A 191 13.79 -3.51 4.45
N SER A 192 12.55 -3.11 4.79
CA SER A 192 11.37 -3.98 4.71
C SER A 192 10.92 -4.16 3.25
N PHE A 193 11.71 -4.89 2.47
CA PHE A 193 11.54 -5.01 1.03
C PHE A 193 10.32 -5.85 0.65
N HIS A 194 9.43 -5.27 -0.15
CA HIS A 194 8.22 -5.94 -0.62
C HIS A 194 7.75 -5.43 -1.99
N GLY A 195 6.93 -6.20 -2.69
CA GLY A 195 6.34 -5.81 -3.98
C GLY A 195 5.72 -6.97 -4.72
N HIS A 196 5.09 -6.71 -5.86
CA HIS A 196 4.66 -7.75 -6.80
C HIS A 196 5.25 -7.41 -8.18
N PRO A 197 6.51 -7.79 -8.43
CA PRO A 197 7.29 -7.29 -9.56
C PRO A 197 6.88 -7.91 -10.90
N ASP A 198 6.16 -9.03 -10.87
CA ASP A 198 5.65 -9.69 -12.07
C ASP A 198 4.34 -9.06 -12.52
N ALA A 199 4.25 -8.83 -13.83
CA ALA A 199 3.07 -8.26 -14.47
C ALA A 199 1.86 -9.17 -14.30
N LEU A 200 0.72 -8.59 -13.89
CA LEU A 200 -0.51 -9.36 -13.69
C LEU A 200 -1.02 -9.99 -14.98
N THR A 201 -1.55 -11.22 -14.87
CA THR A 201 -2.14 -11.98 -15.98
C THR A 201 -3.66 -12.15 -15.86
N CYS A 202 -4.30 -11.43 -14.93
CA CYS A 202 -5.75 -11.40 -14.77
C CYS A 202 -6.49 -10.92 -16.04
N PRO A 203 -7.80 -11.18 -16.18
CA PRO A 203 -8.62 -10.61 -17.26
C PRO A 203 -8.59 -9.08 -17.34
N GLU A 204 -9.01 -8.51 -18.49
CA GLU A 204 -8.98 -7.05 -18.74
C GLU A 204 -9.91 -6.24 -17.83
N ASP A 205 -11.01 -6.85 -17.44
CA ASP A 205 -12.07 -6.30 -16.60
C ASP A 205 -11.86 -6.60 -15.11
N VAL A 206 -10.73 -7.24 -14.76
CA VAL A 206 -10.35 -7.56 -13.39
C VAL A 206 -9.12 -6.75 -12.99
N ALA A 207 -9.09 -6.29 -11.74
CA ALA A 207 -7.96 -5.58 -11.17
C ALA A 207 -7.61 -6.14 -9.79
N ARG A 208 -6.33 -6.08 -9.43
CA ARG A 208 -5.85 -6.32 -8.06
C ARG A 208 -6.18 -5.09 -7.20
N ARG A 209 -7.18 -5.20 -6.34
CA ARG A 209 -7.75 -4.13 -5.51
C ARG A 209 -7.25 -4.20 -4.07
N SER A 210 -6.91 -3.06 -3.49
CA SER A 210 -6.58 -2.97 -2.07
C SER A 210 -6.88 -1.59 -1.48
N MET A 211 -7.08 -1.56 -0.17
CA MET A 211 -7.08 -0.36 0.67
C MET A 211 -5.83 -0.41 1.56
N ALA A 212 -5.02 0.65 1.53
CA ALA A 212 -3.79 0.76 2.28
C ALA A 212 -3.87 1.92 3.28
N LEU A 213 -3.53 1.67 4.54
CA LEU A 213 -3.40 2.71 5.57
C LEU A 213 -2.08 2.53 6.31
N TYR A 214 -1.48 3.65 6.69
CA TYR A 214 -0.17 3.68 7.33
C TYR A 214 -0.26 4.36 8.68
N TYR A 215 0.56 3.86 9.60
CA TYR A 215 0.62 4.32 10.98
C TYR A 215 2.03 4.76 11.28
N PHE A 216 2.13 5.91 11.94
CA PHE A 216 3.37 6.60 12.20
C PHE A 216 3.61 6.70 13.70
N THR A 217 4.81 7.12 14.10
CA THR A 217 5.08 7.62 15.45
C THR A 217 5.71 8.99 15.32
N GLU A 218 5.41 9.90 16.23
CA GLU A 218 6.09 11.19 16.28
C GLU A 218 7.51 11.04 16.89
N GLY A 219 8.48 11.73 16.32
CA GLY A 219 9.86 11.72 16.80
C GLY A 219 10.60 13.01 16.52
N ALA A 220 11.57 13.36 17.36
CA ALA A 220 12.26 14.66 17.27
C ALA A 220 13.10 14.84 16.00
N ARG A 221 13.64 13.74 15.44
CA ARG A 221 14.51 13.75 14.24
C ARG A 221 14.38 12.44 13.47
N PRO A 222 13.26 12.19 12.79
CA PRO A 222 13.11 10.98 11.99
C PRO A 222 14.07 11.01 10.80
N VAL A 223 14.62 9.84 10.45
CA VAL A 223 15.51 9.72 9.29
C VAL A 223 14.65 9.59 8.04
N ARG A 224 14.59 10.67 7.26
CA ARG A 224 13.84 10.70 6.00
C ARG A 224 14.59 9.99 4.87
N LYS A 225 13.95 8.96 4.32
CA LYS A 225 14.33 8.22 3.10
C LYS A 225 13.11 8.14 2.18
N ALA A 226 13.33 8.33 0.89
CA ALA A 226 12.33 8.10 -0.14
C ALA A 226 12.22 6.60 -0.47
N THR A 227 11.22 6.23 -1.26
CA THR A 227 10.99 4.83 -1.65
C THR A 227 12.21 4.23 -2.34
N ASN A 228 12.71 3.12 -1.79
CA ASN A 228 13.94 2.48 -2.22
C ASN A 228 13.64 1.26 -3.09
N TYR A 229 13.44 1.48 -4.39
CA TYR A 229 13.26 0.41 -5.36
C TYR A 229 14.51 -0.46 -5.53
N ARG A 230 14.30 -1.78 -5.59
CA ARG A 230 15.31 -2.81 -5.77
C ARG A 230 14.90 -3.76 -6.89
N ALA A 231 15.86 -4.10 -7.74
CA ALA A 231 15.67 -5.18 -8.70
C ALA A 231 15.91 -6.53 -8.02
N ARG A 232 15.15 -7.55 -8.39
CA ARG A 232 15.44 -8.93 -7.97
C ARG A 232 16.77 -9.41 -8.58
N PRO A 233 17.46 -10.38 -7.96
CA PRO A 233 18.76 -10.87 -8.44
C PRO A 233 18.76 -11.45 -9.87
N ASP A 234 17.62 -12.01 -10.28
CA ASP A 234 17.39 -12.66 -11.58
C ASP A 234 16.99 -11.67 -12.70
N GLU A 235 16.76 -10.40 -12.37
CA GLU A 235 16.44 -9.38 -13.37
C GLU A 235 17.61 -9.10 -14.30
N THR A 236 17.31 -8.91 -15.59
CA THR A 236 18.32 -8.59 -16.62
C THR A 236 19.11 -7.32 -16.28
N GLY A 237 20.37 -7.25 -16.71
CA GLY A 237 21.22 -6.08 -16.46
C GLY A 237 20.61 -4.75 -16.94
N LEU A 238 19.87 -4.78 -18.06
CA LEU A 238 19.15 -3.62 -18.58
C LEU A 238 18.01 -3.20 -17.64
N LYS A 239 17.17 -4.15 -17.19
CA LYS A 239 16.06 -3.86 -16.26
C LYS A 239 16.59 -3.37 -14.91
N ARG A 240 17.67 -3.96 -14.39
CA ARG A 240 18.35 -3.49 -13.16
C ARG A 240 18.80 -2.03 -13.29
N ALA A 241 19.41 -1.66 -14.41
CA ALA A 241 19.83 -0.28 -14.67
C ALA A 241 18.63 0.67 -14.75
N ALA A 242 17.56 0.28 -15.45
CA ALA A 242 16.34 1.08 -15.55
C ALA A 242 15.70 1.34 -14.18
N ILE A 243 15.59 0.30 -13.34
CA ILE A 243 15.08 0.40 -11.95
C ILE A 243 15.93 1.39 -11.12
N ALA A 244 17.26 1.30 -11.21
CA ALA A 244 18.18 2.15 -10.45
C ALA A 244 18.14 3.63 -10.91
N LEU A 245 18.03 3.87 -12.22
CA LEU A 245 17.87 5.21 -12.77
C LEU A 245 16.54 5.83 -12.34
N ASP A 246 15.45 5.08 -12.44
CA ASP A 246 14.11 5.53 -12.05
C ASP A 246 14.03 5.83 -10.55
N ARG A 247 14.60 4.98 -9.68
CA ARG A 247 14.74 5.26 -8.24
C ARG A 247 15.44 6.60 -7.98
N THR A 248 16.55 6.86 -8.69
CA THR A 248 17.31 8.10 -8.53
C THR A 248 16.49 9.32 -8.97
N ALA A 249 15.67 9.17 -10.01
CA ALA A 249 14.78 10.22 -10.48
C ALA A 249 13.66 10.52 -9.46
N VAL A 250 13.04 9.49 -8.89
CA VAL A 250 12.04 9.63 -7.80
C VAL A 250 12.66 10.35 -6.60
N ASP A 251 13.84 9.93 -6.14
CA ASP A 251 14.55 10.57 -5.02
C ASP A 251 14.82 12.07 -5.29
N LEU A 252 15.19 12.41 -6.52
CA LEU A 252 15.47 13.79 -6.92
C LEU A 252 14.17 14.61 -6.99
N TYR A 253 13.11 14.05 -7.55
CA TYR A 253 11.79 14.66 -7.60
C TYR A 253 11.29 14.98 -6.18
N ASP A 254 11.37 14.02 -5.27
CA ASP A 254 11.00 14.20 -3.86
C ASP A 254 11.79 15.34 -3.20
N ARG A 255 13.10 15.42 -3.46
CA ARG A 255 13.96 16.52 -2.96
C ARG A 255 13.55 17.87 -3.54
N ALA A 256 13.24 17.92 -4.83
CA ALA A 256 12.85 19.14 -5.52
C ALA A 256 11.49 19.65 -5.03
N LYS A 257 10.49 18.76 -4.93
CA LYS A 257 9.15 19.04 -4.43
C LYS A 257 9.19 19.66 -3.03
N ARG A 258 10.00 19.09 -2.13
CA ARG A 258 10.23 19.65 -0.79
C ARG A 258 10.79 21.07 -0.82
N LYS A 259 11.84 21.29 -1.62
CA LYS A 259 12.47 22.62 -1.72
C LYS A 259 11.51 23.67 -2.28
N ALA A 260 10.57 23.26 -3.12
CA ALA A 260 9.62 24.13 -3.79
C ALA A 260 8.27 24.30 -3.04
N GLY A 261 7.94 23.44 -2.07
CA GLY A 261 6.65 23.47 -1.35
C GLY A 261 5.43 23.14 -2.22
N ILE A 262 5.60 22.35 -3.28
CA ILE A 262 4.57 22.04 -4.28
C ILE A 262 3.83 20.74 -3.90
N SER A 263 2.50 20.69 -3.97
CA SER A 263 1.71 19.47 -3.72
C SER A 263 1.59 18.57 -4.96
N ASP A 264 1.27 17.28 -4.79
CA ASP A 264 1.13 16.34 -5.93
C ASP A 264 0.01 16.73 -6.91
N ASP A 265 -1.04 17.40 -6.43
CA ASP A 265 -2.14 17.86 -7.27
C ASP A 265 -1.70 18.90 -8.30
N GLN A 266 -0.68 19.70 -7.96
CA GLN A 266 -0.11 20.68 -8.88
C GLN A 266 0.72 20.01 -9.98
N VAL A 267 1.31 18.85 -9.70
CA VAL A 267 2.18 18.13 -10.64
C VAL A 267 1.39 17.16 -11.52
N SER A 268 0.41 16.44 -10.98
CA SER A 268 -0.47 15.57 -11.78
C SER A 268 -1.24 16.38 -12.81
N GLY A 269 -1.76 17.57 -12.44
CA GLY A 269 -2.44 18.47 -13.38
C GLY A 269 -1.54 19.00 -14.50
N VAL A 270 -0.22 19.14 -14.27
CA VAL A 270 0.76 19.53 -15.29
C VAL A 270 1.11 18.34 -16.19
N LEU A 271 1.32 17.15 -15.62
CA LEU A 271 1.63 15.94 -16.38
C LEU A 271 0.45 15.46 -17.23
N GLU A 272 -0.77 15.57 -16.73
CA GLU A 272 -1.99 15.29 -17.51
C GLU A 272 -2.13 16.25 -18.70
N ARG A 273 -1.84 17.55 -18.52
CA ARG A 273 -1.82 18.50 -19.64
C ARG A 273 -0.78 18.12 -20.67
N ILE A 274 0.44 17.77 -20.24
CA ILE A 274 1.53 17.36 -21.14
C ILE A 274 1.16 16.07 -21.91
N ASN A 275 0.54 15.09 -21.25
CA ASN A 275 0.08 13.86 -21.90
C ASN A 275 -1.13 14.08 -22.82
N LYS A 276 -2.01 15.03 -22.52
CA LYS A 276 -3.12 15.43 -23.41
C LYS A 276 -2.61 16.06 -24.71
N PHE A 277 -1.43 16.68 -24.71
CA PHE A 277 -0.75 17.17 -25.91
C PHE A 277 0.04 16.10 -26.68
N ARG A 278 0.25 14.91 -26.09
CA ARG A 278 0.97 13.77 -26.71
C ARG A 278 0.05 12.70 -27.30
N ARG A 279 -1.27 12.74 -27.07
CA ARG A 279 -2.20 11.89 -27.81
C ARG A 279 -2.34 12.43 -29.24
N PRO A 280 -2.10 11.62 -30.30
CA PRO A 280 -2.52 12.01 -31.63
C PRO A 280 -4.04 12.16 -31.62
N LYS A 281 -4.54 13.18 -32.31
CA LYS A 281 -5.98 13.29 -32.61
C LYS A 281 -6.35 12.07 -33.46
N GLY A 282 -7.00 11.09 -32.84
CA GLY A 282 -7.88 10.15 -33.51
C GLY A 282 -9.25 10.77 -33.61
#